data_AF-A0A549SZL6-F1
#
_entry.id   AF-A0A549SZL6-F1
#
_cell.length_a   1.000
_cell.length_b   1.000
_cell.length_c   1.000
_cell.angle_alpha   90.00
_cell.angle_beta   90.00
_cell.angle_gamma   90.00
#
_symmetry.space_group_name_H-M   'P 1'
#
loop_
_entity.id
_entity.type
_entity.pdbx_description
1 polymer ?
#
loop_
_entity_poly.entity_id
_entity_poly.type
_entity_poly.pdbx_seq_one_letter_code
_entity_poly.pdbx_strand_id
1 'polypeptide(L)' 'MGVVTDWSGARALVKTGPPIRMRSLRRDDEIEGWRVVEIAPRRVVFGRDARRHIVALFASPVRPAIASPLPDASASEGD' A
#
# COMPACT_ATOMS: atom_id res chain seq x y z
N MET A 1 -0.08 -7.68 7.12
CA MET A 1 -1.49 -7.26 6.97
C MET A 1 -2.09 -8.08 5.83
N GLY A 2 -3.38 -8.43 5.91
CA GLY A 2 -4.08 -9.15 4.84
C GLY A 2 -5.54 -8.73 4.76
N VAL A 3 -6.23 -9.08 3.68
CA VAL A 3 -7.68 -8.90 3.54
C VAL A 3 -8.31 -10.26 3.27
N VAL A 4 -9.37 -10.55 4.01
CA VAL A 4 -10.21 -11.74 3.84
C VAL A 4 -11.57 -11.27 3.38
N THR A 5 -12.11 -11.89 2.34
CA THR A 5 -13.46 -11.59 1.85
C THR A 5 -14.30 -12.84 1.98
N ASP A 6 -15.45 -12.72 2.66
CA ASP A 6 -16.43 -13.79 2.79
C ASP A 6 -17.84 -13.25 2.49
N TRP A 7 -18.86 -14.09 2.66
CA TRP A 7 -20.27 -13.73 2.44
C TRP A 7 -20.78 -12.59 3.36
N SER A 8 -20.10 -12.33 4.48
CA SER A 8 -20.39 -11.24 5.41
C SER A 8 -19.65 -9.93 5.08
N GLY A 9 -18.83 -9.92 4.02
CA GLY A 9 -18.07 -8.77 3.54
C GLY A 9 -16.55 -8.88 3.74
N ALA A 10 -15.85 -7.82 3.37
CA ALA A 10 -14.39 -7.75 3.48
C ALA A 10 -13.94 -7.41 4.91
N ARG A 11 -12.87 -8.06 5.39
CA ARG A 11 -12.23 -7.83 6.69
C ARG A 11 -10.73 -7.68 6.52
N ALA A 12 -10.12 -6.79 7.28
CA ALA A 12 -8.68 -6.56 7.30
C ALA A 12 -8.04 -7.25 8.52
N LEU A 13 -7.02 -8.07 8.29
CA LEU A 13 -6.19 -8.66 9.34
C LEU A 13 -4.96 -7.79 9.56
N VAL A 14 -4.87 -7.17 10.74
CA VAL A 14 -3.83 -6.20 11.10
C VAL A 14 -3.00 -6.74 12.25
N LYS A 15 -1.68 -6.61 12.14
CA LYS A 15 -0.72 -6.91 13.21
C LYS A 15 -0.26 -5.59 13.82
N THR A 16 -0.46 -5.38 15.12
CA THR A 16 -0.08 -4.15 15.84
C THR A 16 0.88 -4.44 16.99
N GLY A 17 1.73 -3.45 17.29
CA GLY A 17 2.52 -3.32 18.52
C GLY A 17 3.62 -4.36 18.78
N PRO A 18 4.45 -4.07 19.79
CA PRO A 18 4.82 -4.99 20.85
C PRO A 18 3.94 -4.78 22.11
N PRO A 19 3.37 -5.84 22.72
CA PRO A 19 3.38 -7.21 22.22
C PRO A 19 2.60 -7.32 20.92
N ILE A 20 3.06 -8.22 20.05
CA ILE A 20 2.42 -8.49 18.76
C ILE A 20 0.99 -8.96 19.02
N ARG A 21 0.02 -8.21 18.52
CA ARG A 21 -1.40 -8.60 18.51
C ARG A 21 -1.93 -8.64 17.09
N MET A 22 -2.76 -9.63 16.81
CA MET A 22 -3.48 -9.74 15.54
C MET A 22 -4.93 -9.36 15.78
N ARG A 23 -5.44 -8.42 14.99
CA ARG A 23 -6.83 -7.94 15.05
C ARG A 23 -7.50 -8.08 13.68
N SER A 24 -8.77 -8.43 13.70
CA SER A 24 -9.65 -8.43 12.53
C SER A 24 -10.50 -7.16 12.57
N LEU A 25 -10.42 -6.34 11.54
CA LEU A 25 -11.10 -5.05 11.44
C LEU A 25 -12.08 -5.06 10.27
N ARG A 26 -13.21 -4.39 10.46
CA ARG A 26 -14.21 -4.06 9.46
C ARG A 26 -14.12 -2.58 9.10
N ARG A 27 -14.87 -2.17 8.10
CA ARG A 27 -15.08 -0.74 7.82
C ARG A 27 -15.63 -0.07 9.07
N ASP A 28 -15.19 1.16 9.30
CA ASP A 28 -15.54 2.01 10.44
C ASP A 28 -14.93 1.64 11.79
N ASP A 29 -14.29 0.46 11.93
CA ASP A 29 -13.55 0.09 13.14
C ASP A 29 -12.34 1.02 13.37
N GLU A 30 -11.95 1.18 14.64
CA GLU A 30 -10.80 1.99 15.04
C GLU A 30 -9.66 1.14 15.62
N ILE A 31 -8.43 1.49 15.25
CA ILE A 31 -7.20 0.88 15.76
C ILE A 31 -6.11 1.93 15.95
N GLU A 32 -5.55 2.05 17.16
CA GLU A 32 -4.47 3.00 17.47
C GLU A 32 -4.79 4.46 17.05
N GLY A 33 -6.06 4.89 17.18
CA GLY A 33 -6.54 6.20 16.75
C GLY A 33 -6.73 6.37 15.24
N TRP A 34 -6.65 5.29 14.46
CA TRP A 34 -6.92 5.27 13.03
C TRP A 34 -8.21 4.51 12.74
N ARG A 35 -9.12 5.13 11.98
CA ARG A 35 -10.37 4.51 11.54
C ARG A 35 -10.17 3.81 10.19
N VAL A 36 -10.73 2.62 10.03
CA VAL A 36 -10.78 1.94 8.73
C VAL A 36 -11.81 2.61 7.84
N VAL A 37 -11.34 3.28 6.79
CA VAL A 37 -12.19 4.00 5.83
C VAL A 37 -12.64 3.09 4.69
N GLU A 38 -11.74 2.24 4.20
CA GLU A 38 -11.99 1.35 3.07
C GLU A 38 -11.22 0.03 3.25
N ILE A 39 -11.90 -1.07 2.95
CA ILE A 39 -11.27 -2.39 2.80
C ILE A 39 -11.57 -2.86 1.38
N ALA A 40 -10.53 -2.95 0.55
CA ALA A 40 -10.61 -3.47 -0.79
C ALA A 40 -9.70 -4.70 -0.93
N PRO A 41 -9.91 -5.57 -1.94
CA PRO A 41 -9.15 -6.82 -2.08
C PRO A 41 -7.62 -6.64 -2.10
N ARG A 42 -7.13 -5.45 -2.52
CA ARG A 42 -5.70 -5.17 -2.69
C ARG A 42 -5.16 -4.03 -1.82
N ARG A 43 -6.02 -3.37 -1.04
CA ARG A 43 -5.62 -2.24 -0.20
C ARG A 43 -6.54 -2.07 1.00
N VAL A 44 -5.99 -1.51 2.08
CA VAL A 44 -6.77 -1.01 3.22
C VAL A 44 -6.43 0.46 3.42
N VAL A 45 -7.46 1.30 3.59
CA VAL A 45 -7.30 2.73 3.82
C VAL A 45 -7.69 3.05 5.25
N PHE A 46 -6.78 3.69 5.96
CA PHE A 46 -6.97 4.21 7.30
C PHE A 46 -7.08 5.73 7.27
N GLY A 47 -7.96 6.29 8.08
CA GLY A 47 -8.16 7.73 8.23
C GLY A 47 -7.96 8.17 9.68
N ARG A 48 -7.35 9.33 9.86
CA ARG A 48 -7.27 10.02 11.14
C ARG A 48 -7.26 11.52 10.85
N ASP A 49 -8.30 12.23 11.30
CA ASP A 49 -8.51 13.63 10.97
C ASP A 49 -8.47 13.86 9.44
N ALA A 50 -7.60 14.77 8.97
CA ALA A 50 -7.36 15.02 7.55
C ALA A 50 -6.36 14.06 6.90
N ARG A 51 -5.75 13.12 7.66
CA ARG A 51 -4.71 12.22 7.18
C ARG A 51 -5.30 10.90 6.69
N ARG A 52 -4.77 10.40 5.57
CA ARG A 52 -5.07 9.08 5.04
C ARG A 52 -3.78 8.27 4.95
N HIS A 53 -3.85 7.01 5.37
CA HIS A 53 -2.76 6.04 5.24
C HIS A 53 -3.27 4.83 4.45
N ILE A 54 -2.61 4.54 3.34
CA ILE A 54 -3.02 3.47 2.42
C ILE A 54 -1.99 2.35 2.52
N VAL A 55 -2.46 1.15 2.88
CA VAL A 55 -1.63 -0.05 2.90
C VAL A 55 -2.01 -0.93 1.72
N ALA A 56 -1.12 -1.03 0.73
CA ALA A 56 -1.27 -1.95 -0.39
C ALA A 56 -0.80 -3.35 0.02
N LEU A 57 -1.60 -4.37 -0.29
CA LEU A 57 -1.30 -5.77 0.06
C LEU A 57 -0.42 -6.46 -0.98
N PHE A 58 -0.25 -5.84 -2.14
CA PHE A 58 0.61 -6.30 -3.21
C PHE A 58 1.49 -5.13 -3.65
N ALA A 59 2.74 -5.11 -3.20
CA ALA A 59 3.75 -4.35 -3.91
C ALA A 59 4.01 -5.10 -5.22
N SER A 60 3.66 -4.53 -6.37
CA SER A 60 4.43 -4.87 -7.57
C SER A 60 5.87 -4.47 -7.26
N PRO A 61 6.88 -5.31 -7.52
CA PRO A 61 8.26 -4.88 -7.34
C PRO A 61 8.45 -3.61 -8.18
N VAL A 62 8.77 -2.50 -7.51
CA VAL A 62 9.17 -1.28 -8.20
C VAL A 62 10.41 -1.66 -9.00
N ARG A 63 10.27 -1.77 -10.32
CA ARG A 63 11.42 -1.89 -11.20
C ARG A 63 12.22 -0.61 -10.99
N PRO A 64 13.47 -0.66 -10.47
CA PRO A 64 14.26 0.56 -10.36
C PRO A 64 14.35 1.17 -11.75
N ALA A 65 14.01 2.45 -11.87
CA ALA A 65 14.17 3.18 -13.12
C ALA A 65 15.67 3.19 -13.44
N ILE A 66 16.08 2.28 -14.32
CA ILE A 66 17.39 2.35 -14.95
C ILE A 66 17.32 3.65 -15.76
N ALA A 67 18.01 4.68 -15.28
CA ALA A 67 18.21 5.91 -16.03
C ALA A 67 18.75 5.50 -17.41
N SER A 68 17.99 5.81 -18.46
CA SER A 68 18.47 5.63 -19.83
C SER A 68 19.70 6.52 -19.99
N PRO A 69 20.87 5.99 -20.37
CA PRO A 69 21.99 6.84 -20.72
C PRO A 69 21.56 7.69 -21.93
N LEU A 70 21.84 8.99 -21.79
CA LEU A 70 21.66 10.04 -22.79
C LEU A 70 22.18 9.56 -24.17
N PRO A 71 21.49 9.82 -25.29
CA PRO A 71 22.12 9.64 -26.59
C PRO A 71 23.24 10.68 -26.73
N ASP A 72 24.48 10.21 -26.85
CA ASP A 72 25.60 11.05 -27.23
C ASP A 72 25.39 11.47 -28.69
N ALA A 73 24.88 12.68 -28.86
CA ALA A 73 24.84 13.36 -30.14
C ALA A 73 26.08 14.25 -30.23
N SER A 74 27.11 13.77 -30.93
CA SER A 74 28.18 14.57 -31.55
C SER A 74 28.86 13.65 -32.58
N ALA A 75 28.42 13.63 -33.83
CA ALA A 75 28.74 14.59 -34.89
C ALA A 75 30.16 14.42 -35.49
N SER A 76 30.13 14.28 -36.82
CA SER A 76 31.12 14.80 -37.80
C SER A 76 32.29 13.92 -38.25
N GLU A 77 32.13 13.45 -39.50
CA GLU A 77 33.02 13.66 -40.67
C GLU A 77 34.51 13.30 -40.59
N GLY A 78 34.97 12.57 -41.62
CA GLY A 78 36.27 12.85 -42.25
C GLY A 78 37.03 11.64 -42.77
N ASP A 79 36.99 11.49 -44.11
CA ASP A 79 37.90 10.80 -45.05
C ASP A 79 38.12 9.28 -44.95
#